data_AF-Q9RC54-F1
#
_entry.id   AF-Q9RC54-F1
#
_cell.length_a   1.000
_cell.length_b   1.000
_cell.length_c   1.000
_cell.angle_alpha   90.00
_cell.angle_beta   90.00
_cell.angle_gamma   90.00
#
_symmetry.space_group_name_H-M   'P 1'
#
loop_
_entity.id
_entity.type
_entity.pdbx_description
1 polymer ?
#
loop_
_entity_poly.entity_id
_entity_poly.type
_entity_poly.pdbx_seq_one_letter_code
_entity_poly.pdbx_strand_id
1 'polypeptide(L)'
;DIADVPWAAEKLEVPTSNVQGFLPLAVEEVVTIANRVGMHPTYTIYLPREQDSVYTVSAYPPRAQDEATIHIDQYTGAVLADYRYDHYGSLAKAVALGITIHKGTQFGWMNQWISLLVCIGMIGVALSGYYLWWKRKPKQGLGAPKAPSVEKMKRFLFLLIVLGIIFPLVGLSLVVIWLLDRFVIRQIPAVKHFFNA
;
A
#
# COMPACT_ATOMS: atom_id res chain seq x y z
N ASP A 1 5.07 12.07 -17.35
CA ASP A 1 4.79 10.68 -16.98
C ASP A 1 6.12 10.10 -16.60
N ILE A 2 6.37 10.20 -15.30
CA ILE A 2 7.45 9.52 -14.61
C ILE A 2 7.16 8.02 -14.73
N ALA A 3 8.18 7.19 -14.93
CA ALA A 3 7.99 5.75 -15.05
C ALA A 3 7.35 5.19 -13.77
N ASP A 4 6.27 4.40 -13.91
CA ASP A 4 5.64 3.72 -12.79
C ASP A 4 6.37 2.39 -12.54
N VAL A 5 7.31 2.42 -11.61
CA VAL A 5 8.19 1.31 -11.23
C VAL A 5 7.78 0.74 -9.87
N PRO A 6 8.10 -0.55 -9.56
CA PRO A 6 8.00 -1.11 -8.21
C PRO A 6 8.34 -0.11 -7.14
N TRP A 7 7.53 -0.01 -6.09
CA TRP A 7 7.86 0.83 -4.92
C TRP A 7 9.28 0.52 -4.40
N ALA A 8 9.69 -0.75 -4.52
CA ALA A 8 11.03 -1.22 -4.20
C ALA A 8 12.14 -0.62 -5.10
N ALA A 9 11.80 -0.23 -6.32
CA ALA A 9 12.68 0.36 -7.33
C ALA A 9 12.56 1.89 -7.43
N GLU A 10 11.54 2.50 -6.83
CA GLU A 10 11.23 3.95 -6.96
C GLU A 10 12.39 4.87 -6.53
N LYS A 11 13.21 4.42 -5.58
CA LYS A 11 14.37 5.18 -5.06
C LYS A 11 15.71 4.69 -5.58
N LEU A 12 15.72 3.73 -6.50
CA LEU A 12 16.96 3.23 -7.09
C LEU A 12 17.45 4.23 -8.15
N GLU A 13 18.77 4.27 -8.34
CA GLU A 13 19.39 5.23 -9.25
C GLU A 13 19.00 4.91 -10.69
N VAL A 14 18.52 5.93 -11.39
CA VAL A 14 18.27 5.88 -12.84
C VAL A 14 19.53 6.39 -13.53
N PRO A 15 20.24 5.54 -14.29
CA PRO A 15 21.44 5.97 -15.01
C PRO A 15 21.07 6.91 -16.17
N THR A 16 22.02 7.73 -16.59
CA THR A 16 21.88 8.59 -17.77
C THR A 16 22.42 7.91 -19.02
N SER A 17 21.82 8.21 -20.16
CA SER A 17 22.26 7.75 -21.46
C SER A 17 23.40 8.62 -21.99
N ASN A 18 24.36 8.00 -22.67
CA ASN A 18 25.49 8.72 -23.24
C ASN A 18 25.22 9.09 -24.71
N VAL A 19 25.12 10.39 -24.99
CA VAL A 19 24.85 10.91 -26.34
C VAL A 19 26.08 10.70 -27.24
N GLN A 20 26.08 9.60 -28.00
CA GLN A 20 27.21 9.20 -28.85
C GLN A 20 27.01 9.52 -30.35
N GLY A 21 26.00 10.33 -30.69
CA GLY A 21 25.71 10.71 -32.08
C GLY A 21 25.05 9.60 -32.92
N PHE A 22 24.61 8.50 -32.28
CA PHE A 22 23.76 7.48 -32.91
C PHE A 22 22.30 7.95 -32.96
N LEU A 23 21.51 7.32 -33.83
CA LEU A 23 20.06 7.46 -33.80
C LEU A 23 19.50 6.74 -32.56
N PRO A 24 18.46 7.29 -31.90
CA PRO A 24 17.79 6.59 -30.81
C PRO A 24 17.28 5.22 -31.25
N LEU A 25 17.40 4.22 -30.38
CA LEU A 25 16.88 2.86 -30.60
C LEU A 25 15.38 2.90 -30.86
N ALA A 26 14.93 2.04 -31.78
CA ALA A 26 13.52 1.78 -31.98
C ALA A 26 12.95 0.96 -30.81
N VAL A 27 11.66 1.11 -30.52
CA VAL A 27 10.99 0.41 -29.41
C VAL A 27 11.03 -1.11 -29.61
N GLU A 28 11.00 -1.59 -30.86
CA GLU A 28 11.10 -3.00 -31.23
C GLU A 28 12.44 -3.61 -30.80
N GLU A 29 13.52 -2.84 -30.84
CA GLU A 29 14.83 -3.27 -30.35
C GLU A 29 14.84 -3.36 -28.83
N VAL A 30 14.20 -2.41 -28.14
CA VAL A 30 14.00 -2.43 -26.69
C VAL A 30 13.20 -3.67 -26.26
N VAL A 31 12.14 -4.01 -26.99
CA VAL A 31 11.36 -5.25 -26.79
C VAL A 31 12.24 -6.50 -26.96
N THR A 32 13.08 -6.51 -28.00
CA THR A 32 14.01 -7.61 -28.26
C THR A 32 15.02 -7.77 -27.13
N ILE A 33 15.57 -6.67 -26.62
CA ILE A 33 16.48 -6.65 -25.48
C ILE A 33 15.77 -7.15 -24.22
N ALA A 34 14.58 -6.63 -23.90
CA ALA A 34 13.78 -7.03 -22.74
C ALA A 34 13.49 -8.53 -22.73
N ASN A 35 13.11 -9.10 -23.89
CA ASN A 35 12.89 -10.53 -24.03
C ASN A 35 14.19 -11.34 -23.85
N ARG A 36 15.31 -10.86 -24.39
CA ARG A 36 16.62 -11.53 -24.27
C ARG A 36 17.11 -11.60 -22.82
N VAL A 37 16.85 -10.56 -22.03
CA VAL A 37 17.24 -10.51 -20.60
C VAL A 37 16.21 -11.16 -19.68
N GLY A 38 15.18 -11.81 -20.23
CA GLY A 38 14.18 -12.55 -19.47
C GLY A 38 13.27 -11.66 -18.63
N MET A 39 12.84 -10.51 -19.15
CA MET A 39 11.79 -9.71 -18.52
C MET A 39 10.46 -10.46 -18.56
N HIS A 40 9.67 -10.34 -17.49
CA HIS A 40 8.32 -10.91 -17.46
C HIS A 40 7.42 -10.21 -18.49
N PRO A 41 6.63 -10.93 -19.32
CA PRO A 41 5.87 -10.36 -20.46
C PRO A 41 4.88 -9.23 -20.14
N THR A 42 4.53 -9.04 -18.87
CA THR A 42 3.63 -7.96 -18.41
C THR A 42 4.37 -6.65 -18.12
N TYR A 43 5.50 -6.42 -18.79
CA TYR A 43 6.27 -5.20 -18.60
C TYR A 43 5.66 -4.02 -19.36
N THR A 44 5.93 -2.83 -18.86
CA THR A 44 5.63 -1.55 -19.51
C THR A 44 6.94 -0.89 -19.91
N ILE A 45 7.02 -0.37 -21.13
CA ILE A 45 8.16 0.41 -21.62
C ILE A 45 7.82 1.90 -21.49
N TYR A 46 8.69 2.64 -20.80
CA TYR A 46 8.65 4.09 -20.71
C TYR A 46 9.74 4.67 -21.61
N LEU A 47 9.32 5.59 -22.49
CA LEU A 47 10.19 6.21 -23.48
C LEU A 47 11.04 7.31 -22.85
N PRO A 48 12.31 7.46 -23.28
CA PRO A 48 13.13 8.61 -22.94
C PRO A 48 12.50 9.90 -23.47
N ARG A 49 12.57 10.98 -22.69
CA ARG A 49 12.02 12.31 -23.05
C ARG A 49 13.11 13.31 -23.43
N GLU A 50 14.28 13.13 -22.84
CA GLU A 50 15.45 13.98 -23.00
C GLU A 50 16.58 13.18 -23.61
N GLN A 51 17.58 13.85 -24.19
CA GLN A 51 18.69 13.20 -24.91
C GLN A 51 19.59 12.37 -24.00
N ASP A 52 19.67 12.69 -22.71
CA ASP A 52 20.44 11.97 -21.71
C ASP A 52 19.59 10.99 -20.88
N SER A 53 18.29 10.86 -21.20
CA SER A 53 17.40 9.92 -20.50
C SER A 53 17.48 8.50 -21.07
N VAL A 54 16.90 7.53 -20.37
CA VAL A 54 16.99 6.10 -20.71
C VAL A 54 15.62 5.52 -20.97
N TYR A 55 15.56 4.43 -21.75
CA TYR A 55 14.38 3.58 -21.77
C TYR A 55 14.25 2.88 -20.41
N THR A 56 13.08 2.96 -19.79
CA THR A 56 12.80 2.22 -18.56
C THR A 56 11.81 1.13 -18.87
N VAL A 57 12.15 -0.11 -18.56
CA VAL A 57 11.26 -1.27 -18.74
C VAL A 57 10.96 -1.84 -17.37
N SER A 58 9.69 -1.81 -16.97
CA SER A 58 9.25 -2.14 -15.61
C SER A 58 8.19 -3.24 -15.66
N ALA A 59 8.36 -4.30 -14.87
CA ALA A 59 7.44 -5.42 -14.78
C ALA A 59 6.86 -5.56 -13.37
N TYR A 60 5.52 -5.65 -13.32
CA TYR A 60 4.74 -5.91 -12.10
C TYR A 60 3.91 -7.21 -12.19
N PRO A 61 4.57 -8.37 -12.21
CA PRO A 61 3.88 -9.66 -12.33
C PRO A 61 3.04 -10.04 -11.10
N PRO A 62 2.25 -11.13 -11.20
CA PRO A 62 1.47 -11.68 -10.09
C PRO A 62 2.29 -12.03 -8.84
N ARG A 63 3.55 -12.42 -9.00
CA ARG A 63 4.46 -12.79 -7.90
C ARG A 63 5.52 -11.73 -7.70
N ALA A 64 5.79 -11.38 -6.45
CA ALA A 64 6.78 -10.35 -6.11
C ALA A 64 8.19 -10.72 -6.60
N GLN A 65 8.52 -12.01 -6.61
CA GLN A 65 9.86 -12.50 -7.02
C GLN A 65 10.18 -12.21 -8.49
N ASP A 66 9.15 -12.04 -9.31
CA ASP A 66 9.29 -11.83 -10.74
C ASP A 66 9.33 -10.32 -11.09
N GLU A 67 9.21 -9.42 -10.09
CA GLU A 67 9.33 -7.97 -10.30
C GLU A 67 10.74 -7.62 -10.79
N ALA A 68 10.79 -6.78 -11.81
CA ALA A 68 12.02 -6.31 -12.41
C ALA A 68 11.85 -4.91 -12.98
N THR A 69 12.90 -4.11 -12.93
CA THR A 69 13.01 -2.80 -13.57
C THR A 69 14.40 -2.69 -14.17
N ILE A 70 14.45 -2.52 -15.48
CA ILE A 70 15.71 -2.34 -16.20
C ILE A 70 15.73 -0.97 -16.88
N HIS A 71 16.92 -0.40 -16.95
CA HIS A 71 17.19 0.85 -17.65
C HIS A 71 18.12 0.58 -18.83
N ILE A 72 17.70 0.96 -20.03
CA ILE A 72 18.40 0.70 -21.28
C ILE A 72 18.83 2.04 -21.89
N ASP A 73 20.10 2.12 -22.25
CA ASP A 73 20.67 3.27 -22.95
C ASP A 73 19.96 3.46 -24.30
N GLN A 74 19.51 4.70 -24.57
CA GLN A 74 18.67 4.97 -25.73
C GLN A 74 19.42 4.99 -27.07
N TYR A 75 20.76 4.90 -27.07
CA TYR A 75 21.59 4.96 -28.28
C TYR A 75 22.37 3.67 -28.56
N THR A 76 22.83 2.99 -27.51
CA THR A 76 23.68 1.80 -27.60
C THR A 76 22.91 0.50 -27.37
N GLY A 77 21.73 0.58 -26.73
CA GLY A 77 20.96 -0.60 -26.30
C GLY A 77 21.60 -1.37 -25.15
N ALA A 78 22.62 -0.80 -24.50
CA ALA A 78 23.22 -1.38 -23.31
C ALA A 78 22.23 -1.33 -22.13
N VAL A 79 22.12 -2.42 -21.38
CA VAL A 79 21.39 -2.43 -20.11
C VAL A 79 22.27 -1.78 -19.06
N LEU A 80 21.92 -0.56 -18.66
CA LEU A 80 22.70 0.25 -17.72
C LEU A 80 22.39 -0.12 -16.26
N ALA A 81 21.17 -0.58 -15.99
CA ALA A 81 20.79 -1.10 -14.68
C ALA A 81 19.74 -2.22 -14.81
N ASP A 82 19.84 -3.23 -13.95
CA ASP A 82 18.90 -4.34 -13.84
C ASP A 82 18.55 -4.59 -12.36
N TYR A 83 17.46 -3.97 -11.91
CA TYR A 83 16.94 -4.10 -10.55
C TYR A 83 15.86 -5.18 -10.53
N ARG A 84 16.09 -6.23 -9.76
CA ARG A 84 15.16 -7.36 -9.59
C ARG A 84 14.84 -7.55 -8.14
N TYR A 85 13.85 -8.39 -7.86
CA TYR A 85 13.48 -8.75 -6.50
C TYR A 85 14.70 -9.07 -5.62
N ASP A 86 15.68 -9.82 -6.13
CA ASP A 86 16.87 -10.19 -5.36
C ASP A 86 17.74 -9.00 -4.94
N HIS A 87 17.77 -7.94 -5.75
CA HIS A 87 18.48 -6.68 -5.49
C HIS A 87 17.75 -5.79 -4.47
N TYR A 88 16.50 -6.09 -4.13
CA TYR A 88 15.75 -5.32 -3.14
C TYR A 88 16.21 -5.59 -1.71
N GLY A 89 16.22 -4.54 -0.88
CA GLY A 89 16.41 -4.67 0.57
C GLY A 89 15.30 -5.49 1.23
N SER A 90 15.55 -6.01 2.45
CA SER A 90 14.60 -6.88 3.16
C SER A 90 13.22 -6.24 3.37
N LEU A 91 13.18 -4.94 3.70
CA LEU A 91 11.93 -4.19 3.83
C LEU A 91 11.20 -4.08 2.48
N ALA A 92 11.93 -3.79 1.40
CA ALA A 92 11.37 -3.70 0.06
C ALA A 92 10.81 -5.03 -0.43
N LYS A 93 11.51 -6.15 -0.16
CA LYS A 93 11.02 -7.51 -0.39
C LYS A 93 9.73 -7.81 0.38
N ALA A 94 9.66 -7.39 1.65
CA ALA A 94 8.48 -7.57 2.49
C ALA A 94 7.29 -6.74 1.98
N VAL A 95 7.53 -5.51 1.54
CA VAL A 95 6.48 -4.64 0.94
C VAL A 95 5.98 -5.21 -0.37
N ALA A 96 6.87 -5.60 -1.31
CA ALA A 96 6.48 -6.22 -2.57
C ALA A 96 5.68 -7.51 -2.36
N LEU A 97 6.09 -8.34 -1.40
CA LEU A 97 5.32 -9.52 -0.98
C LEU A 97 3.97 -9.14 -0.38
N GLY A 98 3.92 -8.12 0.49
CA GLY A 98 2.68 -7.62 1.06
C GLY A 98 1.69 -7.12 0.00
N ILE A 99 2.17 -6.39 -1.00
CA ILE A 99 1.36 -5.89 -2.13
C ILE A 99 0.78 -7.06 -2.91
N THR A 100 1.59 -8.04 -3.31
CA THR A 100 1.13 -9.19 -4.11
C THR A 100 0.22 -10.13 -3.33
N ILE A 101 0.42 -10.28 -2.01
CA ILE A 101 -0.52 -10.97 -1.12
C ILE A 101 -1.84 -10.21 -1.08
N HIS A 102 -1.80 -8.90 -0.83
CA HIS A 102 -2.99 -8.05 -0.75
C HIS A 102 -3.79 -8.01 -2.06
N LYS A 103 -3.11 -7.96 -3.22
CA LYS A 103 -3.73 -8.07 -4.55
C LYS A 103 -4.38 -9.44 -4.82
N GLY A 104 -4.11 -10.45 -3.99
CA GLY A 104 -4.63 -11.80 -4.22
C GLY A 104 -3.82 -12.61 -5.25
N THR A 105 -2.65 -12.15 -5.67
CA THR A 105 -1.92 -12.74 -6.83
C THR A 105 -0.76 -13.64 -6.43
N GLN A 106 -0.13 -13.42 -5.26
CA GLN A 106 1.11 -14.11 -4.86
C GLN A 106 1.04 -15.64 -4.86
N PHE A 107 -0.08 -16.22 -4.41
CA PHE A 107 -0.32 -17.67 -4.37
C PHE A 107 -1.52 -18.09 -5.23
N GLY A 108 -1.86 -17.28 -6.24
CA GLY A 108 -2.99 -17.53 -7.14
C GLY A 108 -4.31 -17.73 -6.40
N TRP A 109 -5.08 -18.74 -6.80
CA TRP A 109 -6.44 -19.01 -6.29
C TRP A 109 -6.49 -19.23 -4.76
N MET A 110 -5.45 -19.83 -4.16
CA MET A 110 -5.39 -20.03 -2.70
C MET A 110 -5.40 -18.69 -1.96
N ASN A 111 -4.60 -17.74 -2.44
CA ASN A 111 -4.57 -16.39 -1.88
C ASN A 111 -5.94 -15.71 -2.01
N GLN A 112 -6.61 -15.87 -3.15
CA GLN A 112 -7.93 -15.27 -3.40
C GLN A 112 -9.02 -15.81 -2.46
N TRP A 113 -9.03 -17.13 -2.17
CA TRP A 113 -9.98 -17.69 -1.20
C TRP A 113 -9.73 -17.18 0.21
N ILE A 114 -8.46 -17.11 0.63
CA ILE A 114 -8.10 -16.55 1.93
C ILE A 114 -8.55 -15.08 2.01
N SER A 115 -8.26 -14.29 0.98
CA SER A 115 -8.71 -12.89 0.90
C SER A 115 -10.23 -12.78 0.93
N LEU A 116 -10.96 -13.65 0.24
CA LEU A 116 -12.43 -13.69 0.28
C LEU A 116 -12.95 -13.98 1.70
N LEU A 117 -12.38 -14.96 2.39
CA LEU A 117 -12.75 -15.28 3.78
C LEU A 117 -12.48 -14.10 4.71
N VAL A 118 -11.35 -13.41 4.55
CA VAL A 118 -11.04 -12.19 5.31
C VAL A 118 -12.07 -11.10 5.02
N CYS A 119 -12.43 -10.87 3.75
CA CYS A 119 -13.46 -9.89 3.37
C CYS A 119 -14.83 -10.22 3.98
N ILE A 120 -15.26 -11.48 3.92
CA ILE A 120 -16.50 -11.93 4.57
C ILE A 120 -16.43 -11.74 6.09
N GLY A 121 -15.29 -12.06 6.71
CA GLY A 121 -15.05 -11.82 8.13
C GLY A 121 -15.17 -10.34 8.50
N MET A 122 -14.61 -9.44 7.68
CA MET A 122 -14.71 -7.99 7.88
C MET A 122 -16.16 -7.49 7.77
N ILE A 123 -16.93 -8.00 6.81
CA ILE A 123 -18.37 -7.74 6.72
C ILE A 123 -19.07 -8.23 8.00
N GLY A 124 -18.74 -9.45 8.45
CA GLY A 124 -19.26 -10.01 9.70
C GLY A 124 -18.94 -9.16 10.92
N VAL A 125 -17.72 -8.63 11.03
CA VAL A 125 -17.32 -7.70 12.11
C VAL A 125 -18.13 -6.40 12.04
N ALA A 126 -18.30 -5.82 10.85
CA ALA A 126 -19.09 -4.59 10.69
C ALA A 126 -20.57 -4.79 11.07
N LEU A 127 -21.19 -5.87 10.54
CA LEU A 127 -22.59 -6.22 10.83
C LEU A 127 -22.80 -6.57 12.30
N SER A 128 -21.89 -7.33 12.90
CA SER A 128 -21.97 -7.68 14.32
C SER A 128 -21.74 -6.46 15.22
N GLY A 129 -20.82 -5.56 14.85
CA GLY A 129 -20.63 -4.27 15.54
C GLY A 129 -21.90 -3.43 15.52
N TYR A 130 -22.53 -3.29 14.36
CA TYR A 130 -23.82 -2.59 14.21
C TYR A 130 -24.93 -3.26 15.03
N TYR A 131 -25.06 -4.58 14.95
CA TYR A 131 -26.05 -5.35 15.71
C TYR A 131 -25.86 -5.19 17.23
N LEU A 132 -24.63 -5.30 17.71
CA LEU A 132 -24.29 -5.13 19.13
C LEU A 132 -24.57 -3.71 19.61
N TRP A 133 -24.25 -2.70 18.78
CA TRP A 133 -24.62 -1.32 19.05
C TRP A 133 -26.13 -1.18 19.13
N TRP A 134 -26.89 -1.66 18.14
CA TRP A 134 -28.35 -1.57 18.10
C TRP A 134 -29.01 -2.17 19.35
N LYS A 135 -28.51 -3.32 19.82
CA LYS A 135 -29.02 -4.01 21.02
C LYS A 135 -28.67 -3.30 22.33
N ARG A 136 -27.55 -2.58 22.38
CA ARG A 136 -26.99 -1.98 23.61
C ARG A 136 -27.09 -0.46 23.67
N LYS A 137 -27.58 0.18 22.60
CA LYS A 137 -27.71 1.63 22.54
C LYS A 137 -28.69 2.16 23.59
N PRO A 138 -28.54 3.41 24.03
CA PRO A 138 -29.48 4.07 24.94
C PRO A 138 -30.90 4.15 24.33
N LYS A 139 -31.95 4.08 25.18
CA LYS A 139 -33.35 4.15 24.72
C LYS A 139 -33.73 5.51 24.11
N GLN A 140 -33.04 6.57 24.52
CA GLN A 140 -33.22 7.94 24.02
C GLN A 140 -31.86 8.42 23.50
N GLY A 141 -31.71 8.55 22.18
CA GLY A 141 -30.48 9.02 21.52
C GLY A 141 -29.70 7.98 20.70
N LEU A 142 -28.63 8.43 20.05
CA LEU A 142 -27.73 7.62 19.19
C LEU A 142 -26.33 7.45 19.82
N GLY A 143 -26.28 7.45 21.15
CA GLY A 143 -25.05 7.34 21.93
C GLY A 143 -24.35 5.99 21.88
N ALA A 144 -23.09 5.99 22.30
CA ALA A 144 -22.32 4.76 22.53
C ALA A 144 -22.83 4.03 23.79
N PRO A 145 -22.84 2.68 23.81
CA PRO A 145 -23.09 1.92 25.03
C PRO A 145 -22.07 2.24 26.12
N LYS A 146 -22.47 2.11 27.40
CA LYS A 146 -21.57 2.36 28.54
C LYS A 146 -20.32 1.48 28.45
N ALA A 147 -19.15 2.10 28.46
CA ALA A 147 -17.89 1.39 28.43
C ALA A 147 -17.64 0.63 29.75
N PRO A 148 -17.01 -0.56 29.71
CA PRO A 148 -16.50 -1.22 30.90
C PRO A 148 -15.48 -0.35 31.67
N SER A 149 -15.22 -0.67 32.94
CA SER A 149 -14.19 0.01 33.73
C SER A 149 -12.81 -0.07 33.05
N VAL A 150 -12.03 1.01 33.14
CA VAL A 150 -10.67 1.10 32.56
C VAL A 150 -9.80 -0.10 32.94
N GLU A 151 -9.92 -0.58 34.19
CA GLU A 151 -9.21 -1.77 34.67
C GLU A 151 -9.43 -3.03 33.83
N LYS A 152 -10.65 -3.26 33.37
CA LYS A 152 -11.00 -4.40 32.51
C LYS A 152 -10.51 -4.21 31.07
N MET A 153 -10.23 -2.97 30.65
CA MET A 153 -9.80 -2.62 29.31
C MET A 153 -8.30 -2.29 29.18
N LYS A 154 -7.52 -2.38 30.27
CA LYS A 154 -6.09 -2.02 30.30
C LYS A 154 -5.28 -2.65 29.15
N ARG A 155 -5.51 -3.93 28.85
CA ARG A 155 -4.82 -4.65 27.75
C ARG A 155 -5.19 -4.10 26.37
N PHE A 156 -6.47 -3.81 26.16
CA PHE A 156 -6.96 -3.23 24.90
C PHE A 156 -6.44 -1.81 24.71
N LEU A 157 -6.42 -1.01 25.78
CA LEU A 157 -5.88 0.35 25.73
C LEU A 157 -4.37 0.36 25.44
N PHE A 158 -3.62 -0.56 26.06
CA PHE A 158 -2.19 -0.72 25.78
C PHE A 158 -1.96 -1.04 24.29
N LEU A 159 -2.72 -2.00 23.74
CA LEU A 159 -2.66 -2.32 22.30
C LEU A 159 -2.96 -1.10 21.44
N LEU A 160 -4.01 -0.33 21.77
CA LEU A 160 -4.37 0.88 21.04
C LEU A 160 -3.27 1.94 21.08
N ILE A 161 -2.59 2.13 22.22
CA ILE A 161 -1.48 3.08 22.35
C ILE A 161 -0.31 2.64 21.47
N VAL A 162 0.09 1.36 21.56
CA VAL A 162 1.17 0.81 20.72
C VAL A 162 0.83 0.99 19.24
N LEU A 163 -0.40 0.68 18.85
CA LEU A 163 -0.86 0.83 17.47
C LEU A 163 -0.91 2.30 17.04
N GLY A 164 -1.34 3.21 17.92
CA GLY A 164 -1.36 4.65 17.67
C GLY A 164 0.03 5.27 17.52
N ILE A 165 1.06 4.69 18.15
CA ILE A 165 2.46 5.09 17.95
C ILE A 165 2.97 4.59 16.60
N ILE A 166 2.67 3.34 16.25
CA ILE A 166 3.07 2.75 14.96
C ILE A 166 2.34 3.44 13.79
N PHE A 167 1.07 3.81 13.99
CA PHE A 167 0.21 4.46 13.02
C PHE A 167 -0.21 5.86 13.53
N PRO A 168 0.64 6.88 13.39
CA PRO A 168 0.48 8.18 14.06
C PRO A 168 -0.82 8.89 13.68
N LEU A 169 -1.31 8.74 12.44
CA LEU A 169 -2.58 9.32 12.02
C LEU A 169 -3.78 8.72 12.78
N VAL A 170 -3.75 7.41 13.05
CA VAL A 170 -4.76 6.74 13.88
C VAL A 170 -4.70 7.29 15.30
N GLY A 171 -3.49 7.33 15.90
CA GLY A 171 -3.29 7.91 17.23
C GLY A 171 -3.80 9.35 17.34
N LEU A 172 -3.47 10.20 16.37
CA LEU A 172 -3.92 11.59 16.29
C LEU A 172 -5.44 11.68 16.21
N SER A 173 -6.08 10.88 15.35
CA SER A 173 -7.55 10.89 15.21
C SER A 173 -8.26 10.53 16.52
N LEU A 174 -7.73 9.58 17.29
CA LEU A 174 -8.27 9.21 18.60
C LEU A 174 -8.14 10.36 19.61
N VAL A 175 -6.99 11.06 19.61
CA VAL A 175 -6.79 12.25 20.45
C VAL A 175 -7.77 13.37 20.06
N VAL A 176 -7.97 13.62 18.77
CA VAL A 176 -8.93 14.62 18.28
C VAL A 176 -10.35 14.28 18.73
N ILE A 177 -10.79 13.03 18.55
CA ILE A 177 -12.11 12.58 19.00
C ILE A 177 -12.25 12.73 20.53
N TRP A 178 -11.20 12.40 21.29
CA TRP A 178 -11.19 12.55 22.74
C TRP A 178 -11.31 14.03 23.18
N LEU A 179 -10.61 14.94 22.51
CA LEU A 179 -10.72 16.38 22.77
C LEU A 179 -12.13 16.89 22.42
N LEU A 180 -12.69 16.48 21.29
CA LEU A 180 -14.07 16.83 20.91
C LEU A 180 -15.09 16.31 21.93
N ASP A 181 -14.95 15.07 22.40
CA ASP A 181 -15.79 14.52 23.46
C ASP A 181 -15.70 15.38 24.74
N ARG A 182 -14.47 15.70 25.16
CA ARG A 182 -14.20 16.41 26.41
C ARG A 182 -14.65 17.87 26.42
N PHE A 183 -14.50 18.57 25.30
CA PHE A 183 -14.72 20.02 25.21
C PHE A 183 -16.01 20.42 24.51
N VAL A 184 -16.58 19.56 23.65
CA VAL A 184 -17.81 19.86 22.90
C VAL A 184 -18.97 19.00 23.39
N ILE A 185 -18.84 17.67 23.30
CA ILE A 185 -19.95 16.74 23.54
C ILE A 185 -20.42 16.81 24.99
N ARG A 186 -19.49 16.76 25.96
CA ARG A 186 -19.85 16.78 27.39
C ARG A 186 -20.26 18.15 27.92
N GLN A 187 -19.88 19.23 27.22
CA GLN A 187 -20.14 20.61 27.67
C GLN A 187 -21.49 21.13 27.17
N ILE A 188 -21.96 20.70 26.00
CA ILE A 188 -23.22 21.17 25.41
C ILE A 188 -24.37 20.22 25.81
N PRO A 189 -25.38 20.66 26.59
CA PRO A 189 -26.44 19.78 27.11
C PRO A 189 -27.26 19.05 26.04
N ALA A 190 -27.56 19.72 24.92
CA ALA A 190 -28.30 19.13 23.81
C ALA A 190 -27.52 17.97 23.15
N VAL A 191 -26.22 18.17 22.94
CA VAL A 191 -25.31 17.18 22.34
C VAL A 191 -25.06 16.03 23.32
N LYS A 192 -24.87 16.36 24.60
CA LYS A 192 -24.72 15.39 25.69
C LYS A 192 -25.94 14.47 25.82
N HIS A 193 -27.15 15.03 25.74
CA HIS A 193 -28.39 14.26 25.79
C HIS A 193 -28.55 13.37 24.55
N PHE A 194 -28.22 13.90 23.37
CA PHE A 194 -28.30 13.17 22.11
C PHE A 194 -27.33 11.97 22.03
N PHE A 195 -26.09 12.15 22.51
CA PHE A 195 -25.05 11.10 22.54
C PHE A 195 -25.01 10.29 23.84
N ASN A 196 -25.88 10.59 24.81
CA ASN A 196 -25.92 9.94 26.12
C ASN A 196 -24.52 9.88 26.79
N ALA A 197 -23.81 11.01 26.77
CA ALA A 197 -22.40 11.16 27.19
C ALA A 197 -22.22 11.82 28.57
#